data_AF-A0A855S7Y3-F1
#
_entry.id   AF-A0A855S7Y3-F1
#
_cell.length_a   1.000
_cell.length_b   1.000
_cell.length_c   1.000
_cell.angle_alpha   90.00
_cell.angle_beta   90.00
_cell.angle_gamma   90.00
#
_symmetry.space_group_name_H-M   'P 1'
#
loop_
_entity.id
_entity.type
_entity.pdbx_description
1 polymer ?
#
loop_
_entity_poly.entity_id
_entity_poly.type
_entity_poly.pdbx_seq_one_letter_code
_entity_poly.pdbx_strand_id
1 'polypeptide(L)'
;MLIVEKEKKFALKSLLDNKVSFLAKNNHIISFSGCEKITIKSSSGCVDYSENEIILLEKGHVYKLFFMNTESIDGIIYSIINKRWNRYYKSYFRYLKSKTEVLSYGLGTENYIINALYVNFYHTVNDKIISKFNESDIIKSITYLVSNDLKRKWSYDLICELLYLSPATLYRELSKKNTSLKELTNHLRLTEAATLLRGTKLPVGKIANEVGFGSSSYFGKVFKQSFNCTPVEYRKLIN
;
A
#
# COMPACT_ATOMS: atom_id res chain seq x y z
N MET A 1 9.51 1.85 7.89
CA MET A 1 10.25 0.83 7.12
C MET A 1 9.24 -0.04 6.37
N LEU A 2 8.83 0.37 5.16
CA LEU A 2 7.83 -0.34 4.36
C LEU A 2 8.55 -1.39 3.52
N ILE A 3 8.59 -2.63 4.01
CA ILE A 3 9.13 -3.75 3.25
C ILE A 3 8.13 -4.04 2.14
N VAL A 4 8.52 -3.76 0.89
CA VAL A 4 7.69 -3.99 -0.30
C VAL A 4 7.96 -5.37 -0.87
N GLU A 5 9.12 -5.94 -0.62
CA GLU A 5 9.63 -7.13 -1.32
C GLU A 5 9.60 -8.36 -0.42
N LYS A 6 9.00 -9.43 -0.94
CA LYS A 6 9.08 -10.77 -0.36
C LYS A 6 9.59 -11.73 -1.42
N GLU A 7 10.67 -12.39 -1.09
CA GLU A 7 11.28 -13.44 -1.88
C GLU A 7 10.84 -14.81 -1.38
N LYS A 8 10.48 -15.71 -2.30
CA LYS A 8 10.26 -17.12 -2.00
C LYS A 8 11.14 -17.96 -2.93
N LYS A 9 12.08 -18.71 -2.33
CA LYS A 9 12.94 -19.65 -3.05
C LYS A 9 12.15 -20.89 -3.48
N PHE A 10 12.51 -21.43 -4.64
CA PHE A 10 12.04 -22.72 -5.15
C PHE A 10 13.17 -23.37 -5.96
N ALA A 11 13.08 -24.68 -6.15
CA ALA A 11 13.97 -25.42 -7.04
C ALA A 11 13.14 -26.09 -8.13
N LEU A 12 13.63 -26.06 -9.37
CA LEU A 12 13.08 -26.82 -10.48
C LEU A 12 14.03 -27.95 -10.81
N LYS A 13 13.51 -29.19 -10.80
CA LYS A 13 14.21 -30.37 -11.28
C LYS A 13 13.72 -30.72 -12.67
N SER A 14 14.67 -31.02 -13.56
CA SER A 14 14.39 -31.54 -14.89
C SER A 14 13.70 -32.92 -14.79
N LEU A 15 12.61 -33.11 -15.53
CA LEU A 15 11.94 -34.40 -15.69
C LEU A 15 12.18 -34.91 -17.11
N LEU A 16 13.39 -35.41 -17.38
CA LEU A 16 13.87 -35.86 -18.71
C LEU A 16 13.73 -34.77 -19.81
N ASP A 17 14.82 -34.49 -20.52
CA ASP A 17 14.92 -33.45 -21.58
C ASP A 17 15.01 -31.97 -21.11
N ASN A 18 15.43 -31.70 -19.87
CA ASN A 18 15.84 -30.35 -19.42
C ASN A 18 14.77 -29.27 -19.64
N LYS A 19 13.51 -29.69 -19.52
CA LYS A 19 12.35 -28.89 -19.85
C LYS A 19 11.30 -28.94 -18.76
N VAL A 20 10.76 -27.77 -18.42
CA VAL A 20 9.62 -27.64 -17.49
C VAL A 20 8.51 -26.86 -18.18
N SER A 21 7.29 -27.39 -18.15
CA SER A 21 6.12 -26.73 -18.73
C SER A 21 5.07 -26.46 -17.65
N PHE A 22 4.53 -25.25 -17.60
CA PHE A 22 3.48 -24.90 -16.63
C PHE A 22 2.57 -23.78 -17.12
N LEU A 23 1.35 -23.74 -16.56
CA LEU A 23 0.41 -22.63 -16.70
C LEU A 23 0.63 -21.60 -15.59
N ALA A 24 0.89 -20.34 -15.95
CA ALA A 24 0.98 -19.25 -14.99
C ALA A 24 -0.41 -18.92 -14.42
N LYS A 25 -0.72 -19.43 -13.22
CA LYS A 25 -2.02 -19.17 -12.54
C LYS A 25 -2.16 -17.73 -12.05
N ASN A 26 -1.04 -17.05 -11.79
CA ASN A 26 -0.95 -15.64 -11.42
C ASN A 26 0.11 -14.93 -12.27
N ASN A 27 0.23 -13.62 -12.11
CA ASN A 27 1.43 -12.93 -12.58
C ASN A 27 2.59 -13.29 -11.64
N HIS A 28 3.70 -13.74 -12.19
CA HIS A 28 4.89 -14.10 -11.44
C HIS A 28 6.05 -13.22 -11.91
N ILE A 29 6.78 -12.64 -10.96
CA ILE A 29 8.08 -12.03 -11.23
C ILE A 29 9.11 -12.96 -10.62
N ILE A 30 10.03 -13.46 -11.44
CA ILE A 30 10.97 -14.49 -11.02
C ILE A 30 12.38 -14.18 -11.52
N SER A 31 13.36 -14.81 -10.89
CA SER A 31 14.71 -14.95 -11.41
C SER A 31 15.16 -16.40 -11.21
N PHE A 32 16.21 -16.79 -11.94
CA PHE A 32 16.83 -18.10 -11.81
C PHE A 32 18.31 -17.97 -11.55
N SER A 33 18.87 -18.93 -10.81
CA SER A 33 20.29 -19.08 -10.55
C SER A 33 20.71 -20.53 -10.71
N GLY A 34 22.01 -20.75 -10.92
CA GLY A 34 22.60 -22.07 -11.16
C GLY A 34 22.56 -22.50 -12.62
N CYS A 35 22.30 -21.60 -13.57
CA CYS A 35 22.45 -21.85 -15.01
C CYS A 35 22.77 -20.55 -15.74
N GLU A 36 23.73 -20.56 -16.66
CA GLU A 36 24.17 -19.38 -17.41
C GLU A 36 23.03 -18.76 -18.24
N LYS A 37 22.16 -19.61 -18.79
CA LYS A 37 21.13 -19.20 -19.74
C LYS A 37 19.88 -20.06 -19.63
N ILE A 38 18.73 -19.41 -19.54
CA ILE A 38 17.42 -20.06 -19.60
C ILE A 38 16.61 -19.53 -20.79
N THR A 39 16.06 -20.44 -21.58
CA THR A 39 15.17 -20.11 -22.69
C THR A 39 13.73 -20.32 -22.25
N ILE A 40 12.90 -19.29 -22.40
CA ILE A 40 11.47 -19.35 -22.09
C ILE A 40 10.67 -19.17 -23.37
N LYS A 41 9.85 -20.17 -23.68
CA LYS A 41 8.91 -20.16 -24.79
C LYS A 41 7.48 -19.99 -24.29
N SER A 42 6.74 -19.06 -24.90
CA SER A 42 5.33 -18.79 -24.69
C SER A 42 4.59 -18.72 -26.04
N SER A 43 3.30 -18.40 -26.02
CA SER A 43 2.54 -18.08 -27.23
C SER A 43 3.02 -16.79 -27.91
N SER A 44 3.68 -15.89 -27.17
CA SER A 44 4.17 -14.60 -27.68
C SER A 44 5.59 -14.66 -28.25
N GLY A 45 6.31 -15.78 -28.10
CA GLY A 45 7.64 -15.96 -28.67
C GLY A 45 8.56 -16.82 -27.83
N CYS A 46 9.85 -16.76 -28.15
CA CYS A 46 10.92 -17.44 -27.45
C CYS A 46 11.96 -16.39 -27.05
N VAL A 47 12.28 -16.30 -25.76
CA VAL A 47 13.21 -15.31 -25.23
C VAL A 47 14.22 -16.01 -24.34
N ASP A 48 15.47 -15.61 -24.50
CA ASP A 48 16.59 -16.06 -23.69
C ASP A 48 16.87 -15.07 -22.56
N TYR A 49 17.15 -15.58 -21.37
CA TYR A 49 17.47 -14.81 -20.19
C TYR A 49 18.78 -15.29 -19.59
N SER A 50 19.58 -14.35 -19.11
CA SER A 50 20.82 -14.66 -18.39
C SER A 50 20.54 -15.02 -16.93
N GLU A 51 21.53 -15.58 -16.24
CA GLU A 51 21.44 -15.83 -14.81
C GLU A 51 21.05 -14.57 -14.02
N ASN A 52 20.19 -14.72 -13.01
CA ASN A 52 19.65 -13.67 -12.14
C ASN A 52 18.83 -12.57 -12.84
N GLU A 53 18.59 -12.68 -14.15
CA GLU A 53 17.74 -11.71 -14.84
C GLU A 53 16.30 -11.78 -14.33
N ILE A 54 15.67 -10.61 -14.16
CA ILE A 54 14.29 -10.51 -13.69
C ILE A 54 13.33 -10.75 -14.86
N ILE A 55 12.44 -11.74 -14.68
CA ILE A 55 11.51 -12.24 -15.68
C ILE A 55 10.07 -12.00 -15.22
N LEU A 56 9.22 -11.49 -16.11
CA LEU A 56 7.78 -11.36 -15.88
C LEU A 56 7.03 -12.45 -16.65
N LEU A 57 6.34 -13.32 -15.90
CA LEU A 57 5.40 -14.30 -16.44
C LEU A 57 3.97 -13.84 -16.18
N GLU A 58 3.22 -13.55 -17.23
CA GLU A 58 1.84 -13.05 -17.13
C GLU A 58 0.84 -14.19 -16.96
N LYS A 59 -0.18 -13.94 -16.13
CA LYS A 59 -1.27 -14.87 -15.85
C LYS A 59 -1.92 -15.36 -17.15
N GLY A 60 -2.28 -16.64 -17.17
CA GLY A 60 -3.04 -17.26 -18.26
C GLY A 60 -2.19 -17.79 -19.41
N HIS A 61 -0.88 -17.54 -19.39
CA HIS A 61 0.05 -18.06 -20.39
C HIS A 61 0.65 -19.40 -19.97
N VAL A 62 0.84 -20.27 -20.95
CA VAL A 62 1.63 -21.49 -20.79
C VAL A 62 3.07 -21.18 -21.14
N TYR A 63 3.98 -21.48 -20.21
CA TYR A 63 5.41 -21.29 -20.38
C TYR A 63 6.11 -22.65 -20.46
N LYS A 64 7.08 -22.74 -21.37
CA LYS A 64 8.02 -23.86 -21.49
C LYS A 64 9.42 -23.32 -21.26
N LEU A 65 10.05 -23.77 -20.18
CA LEU A 65 11.41 -23.41 -19.78
C LEU A 65 12.35 -24.49 -20.30
N PHE A 66 13.50 -24.07 -20.83
CA PHE A 66 14.60 -24.92 -21.25
C PHE A 66 15.89 -24.39 -20.60
N PHE A 67 16.63 -25.26 -19.92
CA PHE A 67 17.91 -24.91 -19.27
C PHE A 67 18.90 -26.04 -19.52
N MET A 68 20.06 -25.74 -20.11
CA MET A 68 21.02 -26.77 -20.51
C MET A 68 22.04 -27.07 -19.39
N ASN A 69 22.59 -28.29 -19.43
CA ASN A 69 23.75 -28.72 -18.63
C ASN A 69 23.57 -28.70 -17.10
N THR A 70 22.34 -28.71 -16.60
CA THR A 70 22.05 -28.75 -15.15
C THR A 70 20.82 -29.58 -14.84
N GLU A 71 20.88 -30.43 -13.81
CA GLU A 71 19.76 -31.28 -13.39
C GLU A 71 18.70 -30.49 -12.59
N SER A 72 19.13 -29.40 -11.96
CA SER A 72 18.27 -28.51 -11.20
C SER A 72 18.74 -27.07 -11.29
N ILE A 73 17.77 -26.15 -11.33
CA ILE A 73 18.00 -24.72 -11.17
C ILE A 73 17.23 -24.20 -9.96
N ASP A 74 17.83 -23.23 -9.29
CA ASP A 74 17.17 -22.49 -8.22
C ASP A 74 16.45 -21.29 -8.82
N GLY A 75 15.37 -20.88 -8.18
CA GLY A 75 14.62 -19.70 -8.56
C GLY A 75 14.09 -18.94 -7.38
N ILE A 76 13.88 -17.65 -7.59
CA ILE A 76 13.25 -16.75 -6.63
C ILE A 76 11.97 -16.23 -7.24
N ILE A 77 10.88 -16.29 -6.47
CA ILE A 77 9.64 -15.57 -6.79
C ILE A 77 9.62 -14.29 -5.97
N TYR A 78 9.57 -13.16 -6.66
CA TYR A 78 9.41 -11.84 -6.08
C TYR A 78 7.94 -11.50 -5.97
N SER A 79 7.55 -10.97 -4.82
CA SER A 79 6.17 -10.57 -4.55
C SER A 79 6.11 -9.28 -3.76
N ILE A 80 5.05 -8.51 -4.01
CA ILE A 80 4.79 -7.31 -3.24
C ILE A 80 4.12 -7.71 -1.93
N ILE A 81 4.71 -7.35 -0.78
CA ILE A 81 4.15 -7.67 0.55
C ILE A 81 2.77 -7.03 0.71
N ASN A 82 2.64 -5.77 0.29
CA ASN A 82 1.36 -5.08 0.33
C ASN A 82 0.45 -5.58 -0.81
N LYS A 83 -0.48 -6.48 -0.48
CA LYS A 83 -1.44 -7.04 -1.44
C LYS A 83 -2.21 -5.98 -2.25
N ARG A 84 -2.41 -4.76 -1.71
CA ARG A 84 -3.05 -3.65 -2.44
C ARG A 84 -2.30 -3.26 -3.71
N TRP A 85 -0.99 -3.52 -3.75
CA TRP A 85 -0.13 -3.14 -4.85
C TRP A 85 0.09 -4.24 -5.88
N ASN A 86 -0.50 -5.43 -5.69
CA ASN A 86 -0.38 -6.54 -6.64
C ASN A 86 -0.77 -6.14 -8.07
N ARG A 87 -1.72 -5.22 -8.23
CA ARG A 87 -2.14 -4.69 -9.54
C ARG A 87 -1.07 -3.85 -10.24
N TYR A 88 -0.04 -3.38 -9.53
CA TYR A 88 1.08 -2.60 -10.05
C TYR A 88 2.32 -3.47 -10.32
N TYR A 89 2.15 -4.78 -10.47
CA TYR A 89 3.23 -5.73 -10.74
C TYR A 89 4.14 -5.30 -11.91
N LYS A 90 3.62 -4.64 -12.96
CA LYS A 90 4.46 -4.12 -14.06
C LYS A 90 5.39 -2.99 -13.62
N SER A 91 4.94 -2.10 -12.73
CA SER A 91 5.81 -1.06 -12.17
C SER A 91 6.86 -1.68 -11.24
N TYR A 92 6.46 -2.68 -10.46
CA TYR A 92 7.38 -3.37 -9.54
C TYR A 92 8.42 -4.20 -10.29
N PHE A 93 8.02 -4.87 -11.39
CA PHE A 93 8.93 -5.55 -12.30
C PHE A 93 10.01 -4.61 -12.86
N ARG A 94 9.64 -3.40 -13.30
CA ARG A 94 10.62 -2.40 -13.77
C ARG A 94 11.57 -1.98 -12.66
N TYR A 95 11.06 -1.72 -11.46
CA TYR A 95 11.89 -1.42 -10.29
C TYR A 95 12.90 -2.52 -10.01
N LEU A 96 12.46 -3.79 -9.97
CA LEU A 96 13.34 -4.92 -9.72
C LEU A 96 14.41 -5.06 -10.81
N LYS A 97 14.04 -4.92 -12.08
CA LYS A 97 14.99 -4.98 -13.19
C LYS A 97 16.09 -3.92 -13.06
N SER A 98 15.71 -2.66 -12.76
CA SER A 98 16.68 -1.59 -12.53
C SER A 98 17.52 -1.82 -11.26
N LYS A 99 16.92 -2.34 -10.18
CA LYS A 99 17.63 -2.67 -8.94
C LYS A 99 18.70 -3.74 -9.19
N THR A 100 18.36 -4.83 -9.88
CA THR A 100 19.32 -5.90 -10.19
C THR A 100 20.43 -5.44 -11.10
N GLU A 101 20.11 -4.60 -12.08
CA GLU A 101 21.10 -4.01 -12.97
C GLU A 101 22.11 -3.13 -12.19
N VAL A 102 21.63 -2.25 -11.31
CA VAL A 102 22.51 -1.42 -10.45
C VAL A 102 23.42 -2.29 -9.58
N LEU A 103 22.89 -3.36 -8.99
CA LEU A 103 23.66 -4.29 -8.17
C LEU A 103 24.74 -5.03 -8.98
N SER A 104 24.47 -5.36 -10.25
CA SER A 104 25.44 -6.06 -11.10
C SER A 104 26.67 -5.23 -11.45
N TYR A 105 26.57 -3.90 -11.37
CA TYR A 105 27.71 -3.01 -11.65
C TYR A 105 28.66 -2.84 -10.47
N GLY A 106 28.29 -3.25 -9.25
CA GLY A 106 29.17 -3.17 -8.08
C GLY A 106 29.66 -1.74 -7.75
N LEU A 107 28.76 -0.75 -7.87
CA LEU A 107 29.09 0.67 -7.81
C LEU A 107 29.47 1.28 -6.46
N GLY A 108 29.63 0.63 -5.31
CA GLY A 108 29.92 1.28 -4.00
C GLY A 108 28.90 2.34 -3.47
N THR A 109 28.02 2.85 -4.33
CA THR A 109 26.94 3.82 -4.10
C THR A 109 25.57 3.25 -4.49
N GLU A 110 25.50 1.94 -4.72
CA GLU A 110 24.32 1.21 -5.17
C GLU A 110 23.13 1.50 -4.26
N ASN A 111 23.36 1.58 -2.95
CA ASN A 111 22.30 1.87 -1.97
C ASN A 111 21.59 3.20 -2.21
N TYR A 112 22.31 4.25 -2.64
CA TYR A 112 21.69 5.54 -2.93
C TYR A 112 20.78 5.44 -4.16
N ILE A 113 21.28 4.77 -5.21
CA ILE A 113 20.54 4.59 -6.46
C ILE A 113 19.32 3.68 -6.21
N ILE A 114 19.47 2.58 -5.49
CA ILE A 114 18.38 1.67 -5.13
C ILE A 114 17.31 2.40 -4.30
N ASN A 115 17.70 3.27 -3.37
CA ASN A 115 16.77 4.09 -2.62
C ASN A 115 16.02 5.07 -3.53
N ALA A 116 16.70 5.73 -4.46
CA ALA A 116 16.05 6.62 -5.43
C ALA A 116 15.07 5.86 -6.34
N LEU A 117 15.45 4.67 -6.83
CA LEU A 117 14.58 3.78 -7.60
C LEU A 117 13.36 3.34 -6.80
N TYR A 118 13.55 3.03 -5.51
CA TYR A 118 12.48 2.65 -4.60
C TYR A 118 11.49 3.80 -4.39
N VAL A 119 12.00 5.00 -4.11
CA VAL A 119 11.20 6.22 -3.95
C VAL A 119 10.43 6.52 -5.23
N ASN A 120 11.07 6.42 -6.40
CA ASN A 120 10.41 6.62 -7.68
C ASN A 120 9.31 5.58 -7.96
N PHE A 121 9.56 4.30 -7.67
CA PHE A 121 8.53 3.25 -7.76
C PHE A 121 7.35 3.56 -6.81
N TYR A 122 7.66 3.95 -5.58
CA TYR A 122 6.66 4.33 -4.59
C TYR A 122 5.80 5.47 -5.09
N HIS A 123 6.40 6.57 -5.56
CA HIS A 123 5.67 7.69 -6.16
C HIS A 123 4.88 7.27 -7.39
N THR A 124 5.45 6.50 -8.31
CA THR A 124 4.70 6.03 -9.49
C THR A 124 3.46 5.22 -9.11
N VAL A 125 3.57 4.35 -8.09
CA VAL A 125 2.43 3.56 -7.60
C VAL A 125 1.46 4.45 -6.85
N ASN A 126 1.94 5.34 -5.99
CA ASN A 126 1.11 6.21 -5.18
C ASN A 126 0.40 7.26 -6.03
N ASP A 127 1.08 7.89 -6.99
CA ASP A 127 0.50 8.82 -7.98
C ASP A 127 -0.53 8.11 -8.86
N LYS A 128 -0.32 6.83 -9.22
CA LYS A 128 -1.34 6.01 -9.90
C LYS A 128 -2.49 5.57 -9.00
N ILE A 129 -2.29 5.52 -7.69
CA ILE A 129 -3.37 5.32 -6.72
C ILE A 129 -4.14 6.65 -6.59
N ILE A 130 -3.43 7.75 -6.36
CA ILE A 130 -3.89 9.13 -6.19
C ILE A 130 -4.60 9.65 -7.44
N SER A 131 -4.19 9.27 -8.65
CA SER A 131 -4.87 9.63 -9.91
C SER A 131 -6.02 8.69 -10.28
N LYS A 132 -6.10 7.51 -9.65
CA LYS A 132 -7.25 6.60 -9.78
C LYS A 132 -8.34 6.88 -8.75
N PHE A 133 -7.97 7.51 -7.64
CA PHE A 133 -8.86 8.45 -6.98
C PHE A 133 -9.00 9.62 -7.96
N ASN A 134 -10.21 9.95 -8.42
CA ASN A 134 -10.39 11.20 -9.14
C ASN A 134 -9.85 12.37 -8.28
N GLU A 135 -9.85 13.60 -8.80
CA GLU A 135 -9.81 14.83 -8.00
C GLU A 135 -10.79 14.85 -6.78
N SER A 136 -11.62 13.82 -6.60
CA SER A 136 -12.30 13.43 -5.37
C SER A 136 -11.41 12.49 -4.52
N ASP A 137 -10.87 12.84 -3.37
CA ASP A 137 -10.82 14.10 -2.62
C ASP A 137 -9.71 13.79 -1.59
N ILE A 138 -8.60 14.51 -1.52
CA ILE A 138 -7.55 14.26 -0.50
C ILE A 138 -8.17 14.19 0.90
N ILE A 139 -9.26 14.94 1.09
CA ILE A 139 -10.14 14.93 2.26
C ILE A 139 -10.73 13.55 2.56
N LYS A 140 -11.12 12.75 1.56
CA LYS A 140 -11.59 11.36 1.77
C LYS A 140 -10.48 10.48 2.34
N SER A 141 -9.25 10.63 1.86
CA SER A 141 -8.10 9.88 2.39
C SER A 141 -7.77 10.27 3.82
N ILE A 142 -7.80 11.57 4.13
CA ILE A 142 -7.64 12.08 5.50
C ILE A 142 -8.77 11.55 6.38
N THR A 143 -10.01 11.61 5.89
CA THR A 143 -11.21 11.12 6.59
C THR A 143 -11.08 9.65 6.94
N TYR A 144 -10.71 8.82 5.96
CA TYR A 144 -10.51 7.37 6.14
C TYR A 144 -9.40 7.05 7.14
N LEU A 145 -8.27 7.77 7.07
CA LEU A 145 -7.17 7.61 8.03
C LEU A 145 -7.62 7.92 9.46
N VAL A 146 -8.26 9.08 9.64
CA VAL A 146 -8.72 9.54 10.96
C VAL A 146 -9.81 8.62 11.51
N SER A 147 -10.75 8.17 10.68
CA SER A 147 -11.85 7.28 11.13
C SER A 147 -11.35 5.91 11.61
N ASN A 148 -10.22 5.42 11.10
CA ASN A 148 -9.65 4.14 11.54
C ASN A 148 -9.00 4.20 12.93
N ASP A 149 -8.64 5.40 13.41
CA ASP A 149 -8.06 5.59 14.74
C ASP A 149 -8.43 6.97 15.31
N LEU A 150 -9.66 7.05 15.83
CA LEU A 150 -10.20 8.29 16.40
C LEU A 150 -9.48 8.72 17.68
N LYS A 151 -8.87 7.78 18.42
CA LYS A 151 -8.20 8.07 19.70
C LYS A 151 -6.83 8.71 19.51
N ARG A 152 -6.21 8.53 18.34
CA ARG A 152 -4.89 9.09 18.04
C ARG A 152 -4.87 10.62 18.06
N LYS A 153 -3.72 11.17 18.46
CA LYS A 153 -3.41 12.60 18.30
C LYS A 153 -2.93 12.84 16.86
N TRP A 154 -3.85 13.31 16.01
CA TRP A 154 -3.55 13.65 14.62
C TRP A 154 -2.91 15.03 14.51
N SER A 155 -1.81 15.13 13.76
CA SER A 155 -1.12 16.37 13.40
C SER A 155 -0.97 16.50 11.89
N TYR A 156 -0.73 17.73 11.41
CA TYR A 156 -0.47 17.98 9.98
C TYR A 156 0.73 17.17 9.49
N ASP A 157 1.85 17.21 10.22
CA ASP A 157 3.08 16.47 9.88
C ASP A 157 2.83 14.97 9.76
N LEU A 158 2.06 14.41 10.69
CA LEU A 158 1.73 12.99 10.67
C LEU A 158 0.85 12.62 9.46
N ILE A 159 -0.13 13.45 9.12
CA ILE A 159 -0.97 13.22 7.93
C ILE A 159 -0.12 13.36 6.66
N CYS A 160 0.75 14.36 6.60
CA CYS A 160 1.70 14.55 5.51
C CYS A 160 2.62 13.33 5.34
N GLU A 161 3.17 12.79 6.44
CA GLU A 161 3.99 11.58 6.42
C GLU A 161 3.20 10.36 5.94
N LEU A 162 2.00 10.14 6.46
CA LEU A 162 1.20 8.95 6.14
C LEU A 162 0.61 8.98 4.73
N LEU A 163 0.27 10.17 4.22
CA LEU A 163 -0.29 10.37 2.89
C LEU A 163 0.74 10.81 1.84
N TYR A 164 2.00 11.03 2.26
CA TYR A 164 3.08 11.53 1.40
C TYR A 164 2.72 12.84 0.71
N LEU A 165 2.08 13.73 1.47
CA LEU A 165 1.65 15.05 1.00
C LEU A 165 2.61 16.12 1.48
N SER A 166 2.89 17.11 0.63
CA SER A 166 3.51 18.34 1.13
C SER A 166 2.55 19.08 2.06
N PRO A 167 3.04 19.78 3.10
CA PRO A 167 2.19 20.60 3.98
C PRO A 167 1.31 21.57 3.19
N ALA A 168 1.87 22.24 2.18
CA ALA A 168 1.14 23.17 1.32
C ALA A 168 -0.07 22.52 0.61
N THR A 169 0.08 21.26 0.16
CA THR A 169 -1.03 20.52 -0.46
C THR A 169 -2.11 20.21 0.57
N LEU A 170 -1.73 19.68 1.73
CA LEU A 170 -2.68 19.38 2.81
C LEU A 170 -3.47 20.61 3.26
N TYR A 171 -2.79 21.75 3.46
CA TYR A 171 -3.44 23.02 3.79
C TYR A 171 -4.41 23.47 2.71
N ARG A 172 -3.97 23.48 1.44
CA ARG A 172 -4.82 23.91 0.32
C ARG A 172 -6.10 23.08 0.22
N GLU A 173 -6.01 21.76 0.38
CA GLU A 173 -7.18 20.89 0.26
C GLU A 173 -8.16 21.05 1.43
N LEU A 174 -7.66 21.20 2.67
CA LEU A 174 -8.50 21.51 3.83
C LEU A 174 -9.17 22.89 3.67
N SER A 175 -8.43 23.90 3.21
CA SER A 175 -8.95 25.24 2.94
C SER A 175 -10.03 25.26 1.85
N LYS A 176 -9.89 24.46 0.77
CA LYS A 176 -10.95 24.32 -0.25
C LYS A 176 -12.29 23.85 0.33
N LYS A 177 -12.27 23.13 1.45
CA LYS A 177 -13.48 22.69 2.18
C LYS A 177 -13.85 23.60 3.35
N ASN A 178 -13.20 24.75 3.50
CA ASN A 178 -13.37 25.65 4.65
C ASN A 178 -13.26 24.90 5.99
N THR A 179 -12.28 24.01 6.11
CA THR A 179 -12.07 23.22 7.33
C THR A 179 -10.59 23.14 7.69
N SER A 180 -10.31 22.74 8.92
CA SER A 180 -8.99 22.41 9.44
C SER A 180 -8.90 20.92 9.80
N LEU A 181 -7.69 20.40 9.98
CA LEU A 181 -7.51 19.01 10.43
C LEU A 181 -8.20 18.75 11.78
N LYS A 182 -8.15 19.74 12.68
CA LYS A 182 -8.80 19.68 14.00
C LYS A 182 -10.32 19.60 13.87
N GLU A 183 -10.92 20.44 13.03
CA GLU A 183 -12.37 20.45 12.79
C GLU A 183 -12.83 19.16 12.13
N LEU A 184 -12.13 18.69 11.10
CA LEU A 184 -12.41 17.42 10.45
C LEU A 184 -12.33 16.25 11.45
N THR A 185 -11.28 16.20 12.26
CA THR A 185 -11.12 15.16 13.29
C THR A 185 -12.26 15.22 14.30
N ASN A 186 -12.56 16.41 14.83
CA ASN A 186 -13.66 16.59 15.78
C ASN A 186 -15.01 16.18 15.17
N HIS A 187 -15.28 16.55 13.92
CA HIS A 187 -16.48 16.16 13.21
C HIS A 187 -16.64 14.64 13.18
N LEU A 188 -15.61 13.90 12.77
CA LEU A 188 -15.65 12.43 12.71
C LEU A 188 -15.87 11.81 14.09
N ARG A 189 -15.19 12.32 15.13
CA ARG A 189 -15.38 11.87 16.51
C ARG A 189 -16.80 12.12 17.00
N LEU A 190 -17.38 13.27 16.67
CA LEU A 190 -18.74 13.62 17.02
C LEU A 190 -19.77 12.74 16.29
N THR A 191 -19.56 12.45 15.01
CA THR A 191 -20.42 11.54 14.23
C THR A 191 -20.46 10.16 14.90
N GLU A 192 -19.30 9.63 15.29
CA GLU A 192 -19.23 8.35 16.01
C GLU A 192 -19.86 8.42 17.40
N ALA A 193 -19.64 9.52 18.12
CA ALA A 193 -20.27 9.73 19.43
C ALA A 193 -21.80 9.75 19.33
N ALA A 194 -22.35 10.39 18.30
CA ALA A 194 -23.79 10.39 18.04
C ALA A 194 -24.32 8.98 17.76
N THR A 195 -23.58 8.16 17.00
CA THR A 195 -23.91 6.75 16.79
C THR A 195 -23.93 5.95 18.10
N LEU A 196 -22.91 6.12 18.95
CA LEU A 196 -22.86 5.46 20.26
C LEU A 196 -23.94 5.93 21.22
N LEU A 197 -24.31 7.22 21.19
CA LEU A 197 -25.39 7.78 22.01
C LEU A 197 -26.75 7.17 21.67
N ARG A 198 -27.00 6.89 20.38
CA ARG A 198 -28.21 6.24 19.87
C ARG A 198 -28.23 4.74 20.13
N GLY A 199 -27.11 4.05 19.89
CA GLY A 199 -27.06 2.58 19.90
C GLY A 199 -26.75 1.96 21.26
N THR A 200 -26.33 2.74 22.26
CA THR A 200 -25.81 2.19 23.52
C THR A 200 -26.25 2.97 24.76
N LYS A 201 -26.21 2.28 25.91
CA LYS A 201 -26.40 2.88 27.25
C LYS A 201 -25.09 3.36 27.89
N LEU A 202 -24.01 3.49 27.12
CA LEU A 202 -22.71 3.89 27.68
C LEU A 202 -22.79 5.29 28.32
N PRO A 203 -22.15 5.51 29.50
CA PRO A 203 -22.07 6.85 30.09
C PRO A 203 -21.42 7.86 29.14
N VAL A 204 -21.90 9.10 29.13
CA VAL A 204 -21.42 10.17 28.24
C VAL A 204 -19.90 10.39 28.37
N GLY A 205 -19.39 10.35 29.60
CA GLY A 205 -17.95 10.47 29.84
C GLY A 205 -17.12 9.32 29.24
N LYS A 206 -17.67 8.09 29.23
CA LYS A 206 -17.02 6.95 28.56
C LYS A 206 -17.02 7.14 27.04
N ILE A 207 -18.14 7.58 26.45
CA ILE A 207 -18.22 7.87 25.00
C ILE A 207 -17.17 8.91 24.60
N ALA A 208 -17.02 9.99 25.38
CA ALA A 208 -16.01 11.02 25.11
C ALA A 208 -14.57 10.46 25.04
N ASN A 209 -14.25 9.50 25.92
CA ASN A 209 -12.96 8.82 25.91
C ASN A 209 -12.85 7.82 24.74
N GLU A 210 -13.91 7.08 24.43
CA GLU A 210 -13.93 6.12 23.33
C GLU A 210 -13.72 6.78 21.97
N VAL A 211 -14.33 7.95 21.74
CA VAL A 211 -14.14 8.69 20.49
C VAL A 211 -12.91 9.61 20.49
N GLY A 212 -12.09 9.60 21.55
CA GLY A 212 -10.79 10.28 21.54
C GLY A 212 -10.80 11.78 21.88
N PHE A 213 -11.84 12.31 22.54
CA PHE A 213 -11.83 13.69 23.03
C PHE A 213 -10.98 13.87 24.31
N GLY A 214 -10.81 12.82 25.11
CA GLY A 214 -9.98 12.80 26.33
C GLY A 214 -10.46 13.70 27.48
N SER A 215 -11.45 14.57 27.24
CA SER A 215 -12.09 15.44 28.24
C SER A 215 -13.59 15.49 28.00
N SER A 216 -14.36 15.06 29.00
CA SER A 216 -15.83 15.09 28.93
C SER A 216 -16.38 16.52 28.85
N SER A 217 -15.73 17.49 29.52
CA SER A 217 -16.14 18.91 29.48
C SER A 217 -15.92 19.51 28.08
N TYR A 218 -14.76 19.25 27.47
CA TYR A 218 -14.48 19.72 26.11
C TYR A 218 -15.41 19.05 25.09
N PHE A 219 -15.59 17.73 25.20
CA PHE A 219 -16.56 16.98 24.38
C PHE A 219 -17.96 17.58 24.47
N GLY A 220 -18.49 17.79 25.68
CA GLY A 220 -19.83 18.35 25.88
C GLY A 220 -20.00 19.72 25.25
N LYS A 221 -18.99 20.61 25.37
CA LYS A 221 -18.99 21.93 24.73
C LYS A 221 -19.04 21.81 23.20
N VAL A 222 -18.15 21.00 22.62
CA VAL A 222 -18.03 20.84 21.15
C VAL A 222 -19.27 20.15 20.57
N PHE A 223 -19.80 19.13 21.27
CA PHE A 223 -21.02 18.44 20.87
C PHE A 223 -22.23 19.40 20.86
N LYS A 224 -22.40 20.21 21.92
CA LYS A 224 -23.48 21.19 21.99
C LYS A 224 -23.37 22.24 20.88
N GLN A 225 -22.17 22.66 20.52
CA GLN A 225 -21.96 23.59 19.41
C GLN A 225 -22.33 22.98 18.04
N SER A 226 -22.08 21.69 17.82
CA SER A 226 -22.38 21.04 16.53
C SER A 226 -23.83 20.54 16.41
N PHE A 227 -24.45 20.10 17.51
CA PHE A 227 -25.79 19.48 17.51
C PHE A 227 -26.87 20.34 18.17
N ASN A 228 -26.53 21.55 18.62
CA ASN A 228 -27.43 22.48 19.34
C ASN A 228 -28.08 21.92 20.62
N CYS A 229 -27.58 20.80 21.14
CA CYS A 229 -28.01 20.18 22.38
C CYS A 229 -26.85 19.41 23.02
N THR A 230 -26.90 19.20 24.33
CA THR A 230 -25.89 18.41 25.05
C THR A 230 -25.99 16.93 24.67
N PRO A 231 -24.92 16.12 24.84
CA PRO A 231 -24.97 14.68 24.59
C PRO A 231 -26.07 13.95 25.38
N VAL A 232 -26.39 14.43 26.59
CA VAL A 232 -27.45 13.87 27.44
C VAL A 232 -28.82 14.17 26.86
N GLU A 233 -29.06 15.42 26.45
CA GLU A 233 -30.29 15.83 25.77
C GLU A 233 -30.46 15.08 24.45
N TYR A 234 -29.40 14.98 23.64
CA TYR A 234 -29.40 14.24 22.37
C TYR A 234 -29.85 12.80 22.53
N ARG A 235 -29.40 12.10 23.59
CA ARG A 235 -29.84 10.73 23.88
C ARG A 235 -31.32 10.64 24.26
N LYS A 236 -31.85 11.63 24.99
CA LYS A 236 -33.27 11.68 25.39
C LYS A 236 -34.20 11.98 24.21
N LEU A 237 -33.70 12.63 23.15
CA LEU A 237 -34.49 12.94 21.96
C LEU A 237 -34.72 11.72 21.05
N ILE A 238 -33.94 10.65 21.21
CA ILE A 238 -33.90 9.51 20.29
C ILE A 238 -34.36 8.20 20.95
N ASN A 239 -34.44 8.17 22.28
CA ASN A 239 -35.02 7.09 23.07
C ASN A 239 -36.37 7.52 23.64
#